data_AF-A0ABD5NH20-F1
#
_entry.id   AF-A0ABD5NH20-F1
#
_cell.length_a   1.000
_cell.length_b   1.000
_cell.length_c   1.000
_cell.angle_alpha   90.00
_cell.angle_beta   90.00
_cell.angle_gamma   90.00
#
_symmetry.space_group_name_H-M   'P 1'
#
loop_
_entity.id
_entity.type
_entity.pdbx_description
1 polymer ?
#
loop_
_entity_poly.entity_id
_entity_poly.type
_entity_poly.pdbx_seq_one_letter_code
_entity_poly.pdbx_strand_id
1 'polypeptide(L)'
;MDAKRSAVHAGKYFAVTTLFAVVGLGIAAAGAMLAEPALDTDSVGAFVSAAAPGIAVAVVGIAVYRFGKAWALYKTLTAAHEEALAETFDTQRVKSDIVSVLDDRLSDMQTDLQSVNRELRKLRDDDAFDFSEAEN
;
A
#
# COMPACT_ATOMS: atom_id res chain seq x y z
N MET A 1 2.33 -11.72 -4.82
CA MET A 1 1.05 -11.00 -4.58
C MET A 1 -0.09 -11.99 -4.75
N ASP A 2 -0.97 -12.06 -3.75
CA ASP A 2 -2.09 -13.02 -3.73
C ASP A 2 -3.24 -12.52 -4.63
N ALA A 3 -3.51 -13.23 -5.73
CA ALA A 3 -4.37 -12.76 -6.83
C ALA A 3 -5.82 -12.47 -6.39
N LYS A 4 -6.29 -13.16 -5.35
CA LYS A 4 -7.61 -12.93 -4.75
C LYS A 4 -7.71 -11.55 -4.09
N ARG A 5 -6.61 -11.07 -3.51
CA ARG A 5 -6.57 -9.81 -2.75
C ARG A 5 -6.47 -8.61 -3.69
N SER A 6 -5.68 -8.70 -4.76
CA SER A 6 -5.64 -7.64 -5.79
C SER A 6 -6.98 -7.45 -6.49
N ALA A 7 -7.73 -8.54 -6.72
CA ALA A 7 -9.06 -8.50 -7.33
C ALA A 7 -10.08 -7.71 -6.47
N VAL A 8 -9.97 -7.74 -5.14
CA VAL A 8 -10.86 -6.98 -4.24
C VAL A 8 -10.63 -5.48 -4.36
N HIS A 9 -9.38 -5.03 -4.43
CA HIS A 9 -9.08 -3.59 -4.60
C HIS A 9 -9.45 -3.10 -6.00
N ALA A 10 -9.19 -3.92 -7.04
CA ALA A 10 -9.63 -3.63 -8.39
C ALA A 10 -11.17 -3.56 -8.50
N GLY A 11 -11.89 -4.46 -7.82
CA GLY A 11 -13.34 -4.45 -7.77
C GLY A 11 -13.91 -3.21 -7.07
N LYS A 12 -13.31 -2.80 -5.94
CA LYS A 12 -13.69 -1.55 -5.23
C LYS A 12 -13.43 -0.32 -6.11
N TYR A 13 -12.29 -0.24 -6.77
CA TYR A 13 -12.00 0.82 -7.73
C TYR A 13 -13.04 0.87 -8.85
N PHE A 14 -13.29 -0.29 -9.48
CA PHE A 14 -14.24 -0.40 -10.58
C PHE A 14 -15.64 0.06 -10.13
N ALA A 15 -16.18 -0.50 -9.05
CA ALA A 15 -17.50 -0.15 -8.54
C ALA A 15 -17.67 1.36 -8.27
N VAL A 16 -16.69 2.00 -7.64
CA VAL A 16 -16.73 3.44 -7.36
C VAL A 16 -16.66 4.24 -8.66
N THR A 17 -15.78 3.87 -9.59
CA THR A 17 -15.70 4.56 -10.89
C THR A 17 -16.95 4.39 -11.74
N THR A 18 -17.58 3.21 -11.72
CA THR A 18 -18.84 2.97 -12.42
C THR A 18 -19.97 3.81 -11.84
N LEU A 19 -20.04 3.94 -10.51
CA LEU A 19 -21.03 4.79 -9.86
C LEU A 19 -20.90 6.26 -10.29
N PHE A 20 -19.68 6.82 -10.26
CA PHE A 20 -19.43 8.18 -10.74
C PHE A 20 -19.65 8.33 -12.26
N ALA A 21 -19.40 7.27 -13.04
CA ALA A 21 -19.72 7.26 -14.47
C ALA A 21 -21.21 7.36 -14.72
N VAL A 22 -22.02 6.58 -13.99
CA VAL A 22 -23.49 6.60 -14.10
C VAL A 22 -24.03 7.96 -13.68
N VAL A 23 -23.57 8.51 -12.55
CA VAL A 23 -24.02 9.83 -12.08
C VAL A 23 -23.61 10.94 -13.06
N GLY A 24 -22.35 10.95 -13.52
CA GLY A 24 -21.88 11.94 -14.47
C GLY A 24 -22.57 11.88 -15.83
N LEU A 25 -22.81 10.67 -16.35
CA LEU A 25 -23.60 10.47 -17.58
C LEU A 25 -25.07 10.87 -17.38
N GLY A 26 -25.65 10.59 -16.22
CA GLY A 26 -27.03 10.99 -15.90
C GLY A 26 -27.18 12.51 -15.91
N ILE A 27 -26.25 13.24 -15.30
CA ILE A 27 -26.22 14.71 -15.31
C ILE A 27 -25.97 15.23 -16.74
N ALA A 28 -25.08 14.60 -17.50
CA ALA A 28 -24.82 14.98 -18.89
C ALA A 28 -26.05 14.78 -19.80
N ALA A 29 -26.77 13.67 -19.63
CA ALA A 29 -28.01 13.40 -20.35
C ALA A 29 -29.11 14.40 -19.97
N ALA A 30 -29.22 14.77 -18.68
CA ALA A 30 -30.14 15.81 -18.24
C ALA A 30 -29.80 17.18 -18.87
N GLY A 31 -28.51 17.52 -18.98
CA GLY A 31 -28.06 18.72 -19.70
C GLY A 31 -28.43 18.70 -21.18
N ALA A 32 -28.33 17.55 -21.84
CA ALA A 32 -28.75 17.38 -23.24
C ALA A 32 -30.27 17.55 -23.41
N MET A 33 -31.09 17.00 -22.51
CA MET A 33 -32.54 17.20 -22.52
C MET A 33 -32.92 18.68 -22.31
N LEU A 34 -32.19 19.38 -21.44
CA LEU A 34 -32.38 20.82 -21.23
C LEU A 34 -32.03 21.67 -22.46
N ALA A 35 -31.16 21.16 -23.35
CA ALA A 35 -30.79 21.83 -24.59
C ALA A 35 -31.71 21.46 -25.78
N GLU A 36 -32.61 20.50 -25.63
CA GLU A 36 -33.54 20.05 -26.67
C GLU A 36 -34.36 21.18 -27.33
N PRO A 37 -34.96 22.14 -26.59
CA PRO A 37 -35.70 23.26 -27.22
C PRO A 37 -34.81 24.21 -28.03
N ALA A 38 -33.48 24.13 -27.92
CA ALA A 38 -32.59 24.89 -28.78
C ALA A 38 -32.61 24.36 -30.23
N LEU A 39 -32.93 23.08 -30.45
CA LEU A 39 -32.97 22.45 -31.77
C LEU A 39 -34.06 23.02 -32.68
N ASP A 40 -35.10 23.64 -32.09
CA ASP A 40 -36.22 24.26 -32.81
C ASP A 40 -35.94 25.72 -33.22
N THR A 41 -34.71 26.20 -33.04
CA THR A 41 -34.36 27.61 -33.36
C THR A 41 -33.82 27.77 -34.78
N ASP A 42 -34.38 28.74 -35.51
CA ASP A 42 -34.03 29.01 -36.93
C ASP A 42 -32.70 29.77 -37.11
N SER A 43 -32.07 30.24 -36.03
CA SER A 43 -30.83 31.02 -36.11
C SER A 43 -29.76 30.48 -35.17
N VAL A 44 -28.50 30.51 -35.65
CA VAL A 44 -27.34 30.05 -34.88
C VAL A 44 -27.16 30.84 -33.58
N GLY A 45 -27.49 32.13 -33.57
CA GLY A 45 -27.41 32.96 -32.36
C GLY A 45 -28.42 32.55 -31.28
N ALA A 46 -29.66 32.25 -31.68
CA ALA A 46 -30.70 31.77 -30.78
C ALA A 46 -30.44 30.33 -30.30
N PHE A 47 -29.85 29.49 -31.17
CA PHE A 47 -29.43 28.14 -30.80
C PHE A 47 -28.40 28.17 -29.67
N VAL A 48 -27.34 28.98 -29.82
CA VAL A 48 -26.25 29.03 -28.83
C VAL A 48 -26.75 29.54 -27.48
N SER A 49 -27.59 30.58 -27.47
CA SER A 49 -28.13 31.12 -26.22
C SER A 49 -29.10 30.16 -25.53
N ALA A 50 -29.94 29.44 -26.28
CA ALA A 50 -30.87 28.45 -25.76
C ALA A 50 -30.18 27.16 -25.29
N ALA A 51 -29.11 26.74 -25.98
CA ALA A 51 -28.36 25.52 -25.64
C ALA A 51 -27.34 25.75 -24.50
N ALA A 52 -26.87 26.98 -24.29
CA ALA A 52 -25.88 27.34 -23.28
C ALA A 52 -26.14 26.75 -21.87
N PRO A 53 -27.35 26.85 -21.27
CA PRO A 53 -27.61 26.28 -19.96
C PRO A 53 -27.53 24.75 -19.96
N GLY A 54 -28.02 24.07 -21.00
CA GLY A 54 -27.94 22.61 -21.11
C GLY A 54 -26.50 22.11 -21.29
N ILE A 55 -25.71 22.82 -22.11
CA ILE A 55 -24.27 22.56 -22.29
C ILE A 55 -23.52 22.76 -20.97
N ALA A 56 -23.84 23.82 -20.21
CA ALA A 56 -23.21 24.06 -18.91
C ALA A 56 -23.46 22.91 -17.93
N VAL A 57 -24.71 22.42 -17.83
CA VAL A 57 -25.06 21.26 -17.01
C VAL A 57 -24.33 20.01 -17.49
N ALA A 58 -24.21 19.81 -18.80
CA ALA A 58 -23.48 18.67 -19.34
C ALA A 58 -21.99 18.70 -19.01
N VAL A 59 -21.36 19.87 -19.09
CA VAL A 59 -19.96 20.08 -18.68
C VAL A 59 -19.78 19.80 -17.20
N VAL A 60 -20.72 20.20 -16.34
CA VAL A 60 -20.69 19.89 -14.91
C VAL A 60 -20.78 18.37 -14.68
N GLY A 61 -21.66 17.65 -15.39
CA GLY A 61 -21.73 16.19 -15.32
C GLY A 61 -20.41 15.51 -15.70
N ILE A 62 -19.76 15.99 -16.76
CA ILE A 62 -18.43 15.50 -17.18
C ILE A 62 -17.37 15.82 -16.12
N ALA A 63 -17.39 17.01 -15.52
CA ALA A 63 -16.46 17.41 -14.47
C ALA A 63 -16.60 16.52 -13.22
N VAL A 64 -17.84 16.23 -12.80
CA VAL A 64 -18.14 15.31 -11.70
C VAL A 64 -17.61 13.90 -11.99
N TYR A 65 -17.79 13.40 -13.21
CA TYR A 65 -17.23 12.10 -13.61
C TYR A 65 -15.70 12.10 -13.56
N ARG A 66 -15.05 13.13 -14.13
CA ARG A 66 -13.57 13.23 -14.14
C ARG A 66 -13.00 13.34 -12.73
N PHE A 67 -13.63 14.14 -11.88
CA PHE A 67 -13.22 14.29 -10.49
C PHE A 67 -13.44 12.99 -9.70
N GLY A 68 -14.59 12.35 -9.85
CA GLY A 68 -14.90 11.06 -9.23
C GLY A 68 -13.89 9.98 -9.62
N LYS A 69 -13.48 9.93 -10.88
CA LYS A 69 -12.44 8.99 -11.36
C LYS A 69 -11.08 9.27 -10.73
N ALA A 70 -10.67 10.54 -10.67
CA ALA A 70 -9.39 10.93 -10.06
C ALA A 70 -9.37 10.63 -8.55
N TRP A 71 -10.48 10.93 -7.86
CA TRP A 71 -10.65 10.65 -6.44
C TRP A 71 -10.66 9.14 -6.14
N ALA A 72 -11.37 8.35 -6.95
CA ALA A 72 -11.37 6.90 -6.84
C ALA A 72 -9.95 6.33 -6.98
N LEU A 73 -9.20 6.82 -7.97
CA LEU A 73 -7.80 6.41 -8.21
C LEU A 73 -6.92 6.74 -7.00
N TYR A 74 -6.99 7.98 -6.52
CA TYR A 74 -6.25 8.43 -5.33
C TYR A 74 -6.54 7.53 -4.13
N LYS A 75 -7.82 7.32 -3.79
CA LYS A 75 -8.22 6.53 -2.62
C LYS A 75 -7.78 5.07 -2.73
N THR A 76 -7.79 4.50 -3.93
CA THR A 76 -7.37 3.11 -4.15
C THR A 76 -5.85 2.93 -4.15
N LEU A 77 -5.09 3.91 -4.66
CA LEU A 77 -3.63 3.90 -4.60
C LEU A 77 -3.13 4.11 -3.17
N THR A 78 -3.71 5.05 -2.43
CA THR A 78 -3.37 5.26 -1.02
C THR A 78 -3.67 4.02 -0.19
N ALA A 79 -4.84 3.39 -0.36
CA ALA A 79 -5.17 2.16 0.35
C ALA A 79 -4.21 1.00 0.00
N ALA A 80 -3.80 0.87 -1.25
CA ALA A 80 -2.83 -0.15 -1.65
C ALA A 80 -1.43 0.11 -1.07
N HIS A 81 -1.00 1.38 -0.97
CA HIS A 81 0.26 1.74 -0.34
C HIS A 81 0.24 1.57 1.18
N GLU A 82 -0.86 1.89 1.84
CA GLU A 82 -1.02 1.69 3.28
C GLU A 82 -0.95 0.20 3.65
N GLU A 83 -1.57 -0.67 2.86
CA GLU A 83 -1.50 -2.12 3.03
C GLU A 83 -0.08 -2.66 2.80
N ALA A 84 0.63 -2.18 1.77
CA ALA A 84 2.01 -2.57 1.51
C ALA A 84 2.98 -2.08 2.61
N LEU A 85 2.74 -0.89 3.16
CA LEU A 85 3.47 -0.38 4.32
C LEU A 85 3.17 -1.20 5.58
N ALA A 86 1.93 -1.59 5.82
CA ALA A 86 1.57 -2.45 6.94
C ALA A 86 2.25 -3.83 6.87
N GLU A 87 2.40 -4.40 5.68
CA GLU A 87 3.13 -5.67 5.49
C GLU A 87 4.65 -5.51 5.70
N THR A 88 5.22 -4.36 5.32
CA THR A 88 6.66 -4.07 5.52
C THR A 88 6.99 -3.73 6.98
N PHE A 89 6.07 -3.06 7.69
CA PHE A 89 6.20 -2.67 9.09
C PHE A 89 5.46 -3.63 10.04
N ASP A 90 5.28 -4.89 9.65
CA ASP A 90 4.72 -5.90 10.53
C ASP A 90 5.68 -6.16 11.70
N THR A 91 5.44 -5.47 12.80
CA THR A 91 6.19 -5.57 14.06
C THR A 91 6.22 -7.00 14.60
N GLN A 92 5.27 -7.87 14.26
CA GLN A 92 5.29 -9.27 14.64
C GLN A 92 6.38 -10.05 13.91
N ARG A 93 6.56 -9.80 12.60
CA ARG A 93 7.57 -10.47 11.79
C ARG A 93 8.98 -10.00 12.11
N VAL A 94 9.17 -8.70 12.27
CA VAL A 94 10.46 -8.12 12.70
C VAL A 94 10.84 -8.59 14.10
N LYS A 95 9.88 -8.69 15.02
CA LYS A 95 10.15 -9.23 16.37
C LYS A 95 10.55 -10.71 16.32
N SER A 96 9.87 -11.52 15.51
CA SER A 96 10.23 -12.93 15.27
C SER A 96 11.67 -13.05 14.77
N ASP A 97 12.02 -12.32 13.71
CA ASP A 97 13.34 -12.39 13.08
C ASP A 97 14.45 -11.87 14.03
N ILE A 98 14.17 -10.82 14.81
CA ILE A 98 15.12 -10.33 15.81
C ILE A 98 15.30 -11.36 16.94
N VAL A 99 14.21 -11.95 17.43
CA VAL A 99 14.28 -12.94 18.52
C VAL A 99 15.02 -14.19 18.06
N SER A 100 14.80 -14.67 16.83
CA SER A 100 15.52 -15.82 16.29
C SER A 100 17.02 -15.55 16.16
N VAL A 101 17.39 -14.35 15.64
CA VAL A 101 18.81 -13.97 15.55
C VAL A 101 19.45 -13.78 16.93
N LEU A 102 18.70 -13.30 17.92
CA LEU A 102 19.19 -13.21 19.30
C LEU A 102 19.42 -14.58 19.92
N ASP A 103 18.51 -15.52 19.68
CA ASP A 103 18.60 -16.90 20.19
C ASP A 103 19.79 -17.65 19.56
N ASP A 104 19.97 -17.53 18.25
CA ASP A 104 21.13 -18.08 17.54
C ASP A 104 22.45 -17.54 18.13
N ARG A 105 22.54 -16.22 18.33
CA ARG A 105 23.74 -15.59 18.92
C ARG A 105 23.95 -15.98 20.39
N LEU A 106 22.89 -16.18 21.16
CA LEU A 106 22.99 -16.66 22.54
C LEU A 106 23.48 -18.11 22.60
N SER A 107 23.02 -18.96 21.68
CA SER A 107 23.49 -20.34 21.53
C SER A 107 24.97 -20.41 21.15
N ASP A 108 25.39 -19.55 20.22
CA ASP A 108 26.81 -19.45 19.80
C ASP A 108 27.69 -18.97 20.98
N MET A 109 27.28 -17.94 21.71
CA MET A 109 28.02 -17.46 22.89
C MET A 109 28.13 -18.52 24.00
N GLN A 110 27.09 -19.34 24.20
CA GLN A 110 27.17 -20.45 25.16
C GLN A 110 28.21 -21.49 24.75
N THR A 111 28.30 -21.78 23.45
CA THR A 111 29.29 -22.72 22.89
C THR A 111 30.71 -22.18 23.04
N ASP A 112 30.91 -20.90 22.75
CA ASP A 112 32.21 -20.24 22.89
C ASP A 112 32.66 -20.18 24.36
N LEU A 113 31.76 -19.86 25.30
CA LEU A 113 32.07 -19.87 26.73
C LEU A 113 32.46 -21.26 27.24
N GLN A 114 31.82 -22.32 26.75
CA GLN A 114 32.19 -23.69 27.10
C GLN A 114 33.56 -24.07 26.51
N SER A 115 33.87 -23.62 25.30
CA SER A 115 35.18 -23.83 24.68
C SER A 115 36.29 -23.11 25.46
N VAL A 116 36.09 -21.82 25.77
CA VAL A 116 37.05 -21.02 26.54
C VAL A 116 37.24 -21.57 27.94
N ASN A 117 36.17 -22.02 28.62
CA ASN A 117 36.29 -22.64 29.94
C ASN A 117 37.13 -23.93 29.87
N ARG A 118 36.93 -24.74 28.83
CA ARG A 118 37.71 -25.97 28.61
C ARG A 118 39.17 -25.67 28.27
N GLU A 119 39.43 -24.62 27.51
CA GLU A 119 40.79 -24.17 27.16
C GLU A 119 41.53 -23.56 28.37
N LEU A 120 40.87 -22.70 29.15
CA LEU A 120 41.40 -22.17 30.42
C LEU A 120 41.72 -23.30 31.41
N ARG A 121 40.87 -24.34 31.47
CA ARG A 121 41.12 -25.49 32.34
C ARG A 121 42.32 -26.32 31.87
N LYS A 122 42.51 -26.48 30.56
CA LYS A 122 43.70 -27.11 29.99
C LYS A 122 44.96 -26.29 30.28
N LEU A 123 44.94 -24.99 30.02
CA LEU A 123 46.06 -24.09 30.32
C LEU A 123 46.45 -24.12 31.81
N ARG A 124 45.46 -24.13 32.71
CA ARG A 124 45.71 -24.25 34.15
C ARG A 124 46.32 -25.60 34.54
N ASP A 125 45.84 -26.69 33.93
CA ASP A 125 46.38 -28.03 34.22
C ASP A 125 47.78 -28.22 33.59
N ASP A 126 48.09 -27.56 32.46
CA ASP A 126 49.43 -27.52 31.85
C ASP A 126 50.41 -26.66 32.69
N ASP A 127 50.00 -25.49 33.18
CA ASP A 127 50.81 -24.64 34.08
C ASP A 127 51.03 -25.30 35.47
N ALA A 128 50.11 -26.18 35.90
CA ALA A 128 50.26 -26.93 37.15
C ALA A 128 51.31 -28.06 37.09
N PHE A 129 51.79 -28.42 35.89
CA PHE A 129 52.77 -29.49 35.68
C PHE A 129 54.24 -29.02 35.71
N ASP A 130 54.52 -27.71 35.75
CA ASP A 130 55.90 -27.15 35.70
C ASP A 130 56.46 -26.69 37.07
N PHE A 131 55.89 -27.15 38.19
CA PHE A 131 56.37 -26.82 39.54
C PHE A 131 57.04 -27.98 40.29
N SER A 132 57.16 -29.16 39.67
CA SER A 132 57.78 -30.34 40.30
C SER A 132 59.17 -30.72 39.78
N GLU A 133 59.71 -30.02 38.77
CA GLU A 133 61.04 -30.31 38.20
C GLU A 133 62.17 -29.42 38.79
N ALA A 134 61.88 -28.61 39.81
CA ALA A 134 62.86 -27.75 40.50
C ALA A 134 63.31 -28.26 41.89
N GLU A 135 62.87 -29.45 42.32
CA GLU A 135 63.27 -30.03 43.60
C GLU A 135 63.51 -31.56 43.50
N ASN A 136 64.64 -31.94 42.88
CA ASN A 136 65.55 -33.03 43.31
C ASN A 136 66.73 -33.19 42.34
#